data_AF-A0A843JFP3-F1
#
_entry.id   AF-A0A843JFP3-F1
#
_cell.length_a   1.000
_cell.length_b   1.000
_cell.length_c   1.000
_cell.angle_alpha   90.00
_cell.angle_beta   90.00
_cell.angle_gamma   90.00
#
_symmetry.space_group_name_H-M   'P 1'
#
loop_
_entity.id
_entity.type
_entity.pdbx_description
1 polymer ?
#
loop_
_entity_poly.entity_id
_entity_poly.type
_entity_poly.pdbx_seq_one_letter_code
_entity_poly.pdbx_strand_id
1 'polypeptide(L)' 'EGLCEIDCKELKVGDIVQFERFGFARLDEIKDDELIFYYAHK' A
#
# COMPACT_ATOMS: atom_id res chain seq x y z
N GLU A 1 3.34 10.86 -0.17
CA GLU A 1 2.26 10.80 -1.18
C GLU A 1 2.84 10.35 -2.51
N GLY A 2 2.12 9.51 -3.25
CA GLY A 2 2.58 8.90 -4.49
C GLY A 2 1.43 8.21 -5.21
N LEU A 3 1.70 7.67 -6.40
CA LEU A 3 0.74 6.89 -7.17
C LEU A 3 1.13 5.40 -7.14
N CYS A 4 0.13 4.54 -7.13
CA CYS A 4 0.27 3.10 -7.26
C CYS A 4 -0.56 2.60 -8.45
N GLU A 5 -0.36 1.35 -8.84
CA GLU A 5 -1.10 0.73 -9.94
C GLU A 5 -2.60 0.60 -9.61
N ILE A 6 -3.44 0.56 -10.64
CA ILE A 6 -4.91 0.48 -10.46
C ILE A 6 -5.35 -0.75 -9.67
N ASP A 7 -4.60 -1.84 -9.77
CA ASP A 7 -4.86 -3.10 -9.07
C ASP A 7 -4.75 -2.95 -7.54
N CYS A 8 -4.09 -1.90 -7.04
CA CYS A 8 -4.03 -1.59 -5.62
C CYS A 8 -5.42 -1.25 -5.02
N LYS A 9 -6.43 -0.97 -5.86
CA LYS A 9 -7.83 -0.76 -5.42
C LYS A 9 -8.47 -2.02 -4.82
N GLU A 10 -7.96 -3.20 -5.16
CA GLU A 10 -8.47 -4.47 -4.66
C GLU A 10 -7.85 -4.90 -3.31
N LEU A 11 -6.87 -4.13 -2.82
CA LEU A 11 -6.22 -4.39 -1.54
C LEU A 11 -7.15 -4.11 -0.37
N LYS A 12 -6.98 -4.89 0.69
CA LYS A 12 -7.72 -4.78 1.94
C LYS A 12 -6.78 -4.39 3.07
N VAL A 13 -7.32 -3.71 4.07
CA VAL A 13 -6.57 -3.37 5.29
C VAL A 13 -5.97 -4.64 5.88
N GLY A 14 -4.67 -4.63 6.12
CA GLY A 14 -3.87 -5.76 6.57
C GLY A 14 -3.08 -6.48 5.48
N ASP A 15 -3.40 -6.27 4.20
CA ASP A 15 -2.65 -6.86 3.10
C ASP A 15 -1.21 -6.33 3.07
N ILE A 16 -0.27 -7.22 2.79
CA ILE A 16 1.16 -6.89 2.64
C ILE A 16 1.51 -6.99 1.16
N VAL A 17 2.03 -5.89 0.62
CA VAL A 17 2.45 -5.78 -0.78
C VAL A 17 3.93 -5.46 -0.88
N GLN A 18 4.54 -5.82 -2.01
CA GLN A 18 5.89 -5.40 -2.37
C GLN A 18 5.79 -4.33 -3.45
N PHE A 19 6.21 -3.11 -3.13
CA PHE A 19 6.44 -2.09 -4.15
C PHE A 19 7.83 -2.31 -4.74
N GLU A 20 7.90 -2.69 -6.02
CA GLU A 20 9.16 -3.04 -6.69
C GLU A 20 10.19 -1.91 -6.54
N ARG A 21 11.41 -2.28 -6.12
CA ARG A 21 12.53 -1.37 -5.84
C ARG A 21 12.32 -0.35 -4.70
N PHE A 22 11.20 -0.43 -3.99
CA PHE A 22 10.92 0.37 -2.79
C PHE A 22 11.02 -0.48 -1.53
N GLY A 23 10.22 -1.54 -1.41
CA GLY A 23 10.22 -2.46 -0.27
C GLY A 23 8.83 -3.02 0.04
N PHE A 24 8.70 -3.68 1.19
CA PHE A 24 7.43 -4.23 1.66
C PHE A 24 6.64 -3.21 2.47
N ALA A 25 5.33 -3.18 2.26
CA ALA A 25 4.43 -2.31 2.99
C ALA A 25 3.11 -3.01 3.30
N ARG A 26 2.54 -2.72 4.48
CA ARG A 26 1.22 -3.20 4.88
C ARG A 26 0.21 -2.07 4.65
N LEU A 27 -0.93 -2.37 4.02
CA LEU A 27 -2.05 -1.43 3.96
C LEU A 27 -2.65 -1.28 5.37
N ASP A 28 -2.53 -0.08 5.93
CA ASP A 28 -2.93 0.23 7.31
C ASP A 28 -4.33 0.86 7.38
N GLU A 29 -4.64 1.75 6.44
CA GLU A 29 -5.93 2.47 6.38
C GLU A 29 -6.32 2.79 4.93
N ILE A 30 -7.64 2.82 4.67
CA ILE A 30 -8.23 3.35 3.43
C ILE A 30 -9.08 4.55 3.85
N LYS A 31 -8.75 5.75 3.35
CA LYS A 31 -9.40 7.00 3.75
C LYS A 31 -9.50 7.96 2.56
N ASP A 32 -10.69 8.49 2.32
CA ASP A 32 -10.93 9.54 1.31
C ASP A 32 -10.34 9.23 -0.08
N ASP A 33 -10.48 7.97 -0.53
CA ASP A 33 -9.92 7.41 -1.79
C ASP A 33 -8.38 7.29 -1.82
N GLU A 34 -7.72 7.44 -0.67
CA GLU A 34 -6.29 7.19 -0.50
C GLU A 34 -6.02 5.88 0.26
N LEU A 35 -4.90 5.25 -0.09
CA LEU A 35 -4.37 4.04 0.56
C LEU A 35 -3.17 4.44 1.42
N ILE A 36 -3.28 4.25 2.74
CA ILE A 36 -2.24 4.59 3.69
C ILE A 36 -1.47 3.33 4.07
N PHE A 37 -0.18 3.30 3.71
CA PHE A 37 0.68 2.15 3.93
C PHE A 37 1.66 2.38 5.09
N TYR A 38 1.84 1.35 5.93
CA TYR A 38 2.93 1.29 6.89
C TYR A 38 4.12 0.54 6.27
N TYR A 39 5.26 1.23 6.16
CA TYR A 39 6.47 0.66 5.57
C TYR A 39 7.16 -0.30 6.54
N ALA A 40 7.17 -1.59 6.19
CA ALA A 40 7.64 -2.68 7.04
C ALA A 40 9.06 -3.13 6.64
N HIS A 41 9.96 -2.19 6.34
CA HIS A 41 11.41 -2.39 6.10
C HIS A 41 11.81 -2.81 4.66
N LYS A 42 13.11 -2.67 4.34
CA LYS A 42 13.73 -2.85 3.01
C LYS A 42 14.19 -4.29 2.79
#